data_AF-A0A1I1RXM2-F1
#
_entry.id   AF-A0A1I1RXM2-F1
#
_cell.length_a   1.000
_cell.length_b   1.000
_cell.length_c   1.000
_cell.angle_alpha   90.00
_cell.angle_beta   90.00
_cell.angle_gamma   90.00
#
_symmetry.space_group_name_H-M   'P 1'
#
loop_
_entity.id
_entity.type
_entity.pdbx_description
1 polymer ?
#
loop_
_entity_poly.entity_id
_entity_poly.type
_entity_poly.pdbx_seq_one_letter_code
_entity_poly.pdbx_strand_id
1 'polypeptide(L)' 'MVANNAFIIKEMEENAEKRKAIEIAKNLLDILDDETIALKTGLDVEGIKKLRKEN' A
#
# COMPACT_ATOMS: atom_id res chain seq x y z
N MET A 1 -29.33 11.99 2.05
CA MET A 1 -28.95 10.57 2.28
C MET A 1 -28.03 9.98 1.20
N VAL A 2 -28.01 10.50 -0.04
CA VAL A 2 -27.21 9.91 -1.15
C VAL A 2 -25.70 10.23 -1.07
N ALA A 3 -25.33 11.40 -0.55
CA ALA A 3 -23.91 11.82 -0.45
C ALA A 3 -23.07 10.94 0.50
N ASN A 4 -23.69 10.31 1.49
CA ASN A 4 -22.99 9.51 2.50
C ASN A 4 -22.49 8.18 1.94
N ASN A 5 -23.21 7.57 0.99
CA ASN A 5 -22.84 6.27 0.43
C ASN A 5 -21.66 6.38 -0.54
N ALA A 6 -21.58 7.46 -1.32
CA ALA A 6 -20.45 7.69 -2.24
C ALA A 6 -19.13 7.91 -1.50
N PHE A 7 -19.18 8.62 -0.36
CA PHE A 7 -18.01 8.81 0.49
C PHE A 7 -17.48 7.49 1.06
N ILE A 8 -18.39 6.65 1.60
CA ILE A 8 -18.02 5.35 2.17
C ILE A 8 -17.41 4.42 1.11
N ILE A 9 -18.00 4.35 -0.09
CA ILE A 9 -17.48 3.50 -1.18
C ILE A 9 -16.06 3.93 -1.56
N LYS A 10 -15.83 5.24 -1.71
CA LYS A 10 -14.50 5.77 -2.05
C LYS A 10 -13.47 5.44 -0.96
N GLU A 11 -13.83 5.60 0.31
CA GLU A 11 -12.94 5.25 1.42
C GLU A 11 -12.64 3.75 1.46
N MET A 12 -13.61 2.90 1.12
CA MET A 12 -13.39 1.45 1.01
C MET A 12 -12.44 1.09 -0.13
N GLU A 13 -12.58 1.73 -1.29
CA GLU A 13 -11.70 1.53 -2.45
C GLU A 13 -10.26 1.96 -2.13
N GLU A 14 -10.06 3.15 -1.59
CA GLU A 14 -8.74 3.65 -1.19
C GLU A 14 -8.06 2.72 -0.16
N ASN A 15 -8.83 2.19 0.79
CA ASN A 15 -8.33 1.24 1.77
C ASN A 15 -7.97 -0.12 1.14
N ALA A 16 -8.75 -0.59 0.16
CA ALA A 16 -8.47 -1.84 -0.55
C ALA A 16 -7.19 -1.71 -1.40
N GLU A 17 -7.03 -0.59 -2.11
CA GLU A 17 -5.83 -0.30 -2.89
C GLU A 17 -4.58 -0.25 -2.02
N LYS A 18 -4.64 0.44 -0.87
CA LYS A 18 -3.52 0.49 0.09
C LYS A 18 -3.15 -0.89 0.62
N ARG A 19 -4.14 -1.71 1.00
CA ARG A 19 -3.89 -3.09 1.49
C ARG A 19 -3.20 -3.93 0.41
N LYS A 20 -3.68 -3.85 -0.83
CA LYS A 20 -3.08 -4.56 -1.96
C LYS A 20 -1.63 -4.11 -2.21
N ALA A 21 -1.36 -2.80 -2.15
CA ALA A 21 0.00 -2.27 -2.31
C ALA A 21 0.94 -2.81 -1.23
N ILE A 22 0.48 -2.89 0.02
CA ILE A 22 1.26 -3.43 1.15
C ILE A 22 1.52 -4.94 0.98
N GLU A 23 0.53 -5.72 0.55
CA GLU A 23 0.72 -7.16 0.30
C GLU A 23 1.74 -7.41 -0.81
N ILE A 24 1.67 -6.65 -1.91
CA ILE A 24 2.67 -6.72 -2.99
C ILE A 24 4.05 -6.34 -2.46
N ALA A 25 4.16 -5.26 -1.68
CA ALA A 25 5.43 -4.85 -1.09
C ALA A 25 6.05 -5.97 -0.24
N LYS A 26 5.27 -6.60 0.66
CA LYS A 26 5.74 -7.69 1.53
C LYS A 26 6.30 -8.87 0.75
N ASN A 27 5.66 -9.24 -0.36
CA ASN A 27 6.11 -10.33 -1.23
C ASN A 27 7.36 -10.01 -2.05
N LEU A 28 7.79 -8.74 -2.08
CA LEU A 28 8.96 -8.29 -2.82
C LEU A 28 10.14 -7.94 -1.91
N LEU A 29 9.93 -7.83 -0.59
CA LEU A 29 10.95 -7.39 0.37
C LEU A 29 12.20 -8.28 0.33
N ASP A 30 12.05 -9.59 0.16
CA ASP A 30 13.15 -10.56 0.13
C ASP A 30 13.92 -10.57 -1.19
N ILE A 31 13.38 -9.96 -2.25
CA ILE A 31 13.92 -10.04 -3.62
C ILE A 31 14.45 -8.69 -4.11
N LEU A 32 13.84 -7.58 -3.69
CA LEU A 32 14.09 -6.24 -4.23
C LEU A 32 14.51 -5.24 -3.15
N ASP A 33 15.15 -4.15 -3.59
CA ASP A 33 15.48 -2.99 -2.76
C ASP A 33 14.26 -2.08 -2.52
N ASP A 34 14.37 -1.21 -1.51
CA ASP A 34 13.26 -0.37 -1.07
C ASP A 34 12.80 0.66 -2.12
N GLU A 35 13.71 1.17 -2.95
CA GLU A 35 13.41 2.18 -3.97
C GLU A 35 12.61 1.54 -5.12
N THR A 36 13.03 0.36 -5.57
CA THR A 36 12.31 -0.40 -6.61
C THR A 36 10.93 -0.82 -6.12
N ILE A 37 10.79 -1.29 -4.87
CA ILE A 37 9.49 -1.68 -4.32
C ILE A 37 8.57 -0.47 -4.20
N ALA A 38 9.07 0.68 -3.71
CA ALA A 38 8.31 1.92 -3.64
C ALA A 38 7.78 2.33 -5.02
N LEU A 39 8.63 2.31 -6.05
CA LEU A 39 8.24 2.62 -7.42
C LEU A 39 7.17 1.66 -7.96
N LYS A 40 7.25 0.36 -7.66
CA LYS A 40 6.32 -0.67 -8.16
C LYS A 40 4.98 -0.70 -7.44
N THR A 41 4.96 -0.32 -6.17
CA THR A 41 3.76 -0.37 -5.32
C THR A 41 3.07 0.99 -5.15
N GLY A 42 3.75 2.07 -5.51
CA GLY A 42 3.28 3.44 -5.26
C GLY A 42 3.35 3.85 -3.79
N LEU A 43 3.99 3.04 -2.94
CA LEU A 43 4.25 3.37 -1.55
C LEU A 43 5.49 4.25 -1.43
N ASP A 44 5.61 4.95 -0.30
CA ASP A 44 6.81 5.73 -0.01
C ASP A 44 7.97 4.83 0.43
N VAL A 45 9.21 5.23 0.09
CA VAL A 45 10.42 4.48 0.42
C VAL A 45 10.58 4.30 1.94
N GLU A 46 10.17 5.28 2.75
CA GLU A 46 10.23 5.17 4.22
C GLU A 46 9.25 4.12 4.75
N GLY A 47 8.06 4.02 4.16
CA GLY A 47 7.04 3.01 4.42
C GLY A 47 7.56 1.60 4.11
N ILE A 48 8.26 1.43 2.98
CA ILE A 48 8.92 0.15 2.66
C ILE A 48 10.03 -0.18 3.68
N LYS A 49 10.86 0.80 4.06
CA LYS A 49 11.89 0.62 5.09
C LYS A 49 11.30 0.22 6.45
N LYS A 50 10.13 0.75 6.82
CA LYS A 50 9.40 0.34 8.03
C LYS A 50 8.88 -1.09 7.90
N LEU A 51 8.21 -1.41 6.80
CA LEU A 51 7.72 -2.77 6.53
C LEU A 51 8.84 -3.81 6.60
N ARG A 52 10.03 -3.50 6.07
CA ARG A 52 11.20 -4.39 6.15
C ARG A 52 11.70 -4.63 7.58
N LYS A 53 11.56 -3.64 8.47
CA LYS A 53 11.98 -3.77 9.88
C LYS A 53 10.96 -4.52 10.73
N GLU A 54 9.70 -4.54 10.30
CA GLU A 54 8.58 -5.20 11.00
C GLU A 54 8.37 -6.66 10.58
N ASN A 55 9.06 -7.12 9.53
CA ASN A 55 8.98 -8.47 8.96
C ASN A 55 10.20 -9.31 9.37
#